data_AF-A0A1F6PSE0-F1
#
_entry.id   AF-A0A1F6PSE0-F1
#
_cell.length_a   1.000
_cell.length_b   1.000
_cell.length_c   1.000
_cell.angle_alpha   90.00
_cell.angle_beta   90.00
_cell.angle_gamma   90.00
#
_symmetry.space_group_name_H-M   'P 1'
#
loop_
_entity.id
_entity.type
_entity.pdbx_description
1 polymer ?
#
loop_
_entity_poly.entity_id
_entity_poly.type
_entity_poly.pdbx_seq_one_letter_code
_entity_poly.pdbx_strand_id
1 'polypeptide(L)'
;MKLNYPKTIIALLVVFTWSFLKNIEHLIRFTNLDYSLYNHLELGFLYFAFLVPIMILDAFAIWFLLKPRTIGYKIGIANVILSFVKNILSISLLFANADFVKAIYYVGRVKKGLPVDTDMINMVFSKPAVIVLALVTTAITATLFILLYRNKKYFTQEVTVKSTAN
;
A
#
# COMPACT_ATOMS: atom_id res chain seq x y z
N MET A 1 16.52 -12.83 24.21
CA MET A 1 17.52 -12.43 23.20
C MET A 1 16.97 -11.20 22.47
N LYS A 2 17.56 -10.00 22.62
CA LYS A 2 17.10 -8.81 21.89
C LYS A 2 17.65 -8.89 20.45
N LEU A 3 16.78 -9.18 19.48
CA LEU A 3 17.12 -9.06 18.07
C LEU A 3 17.29 -7.57 17.75
N ASN A 4 18.52 -7.15 17.47
CA ASN A 4 18.81 -5.75 17.15
C ASN A 4 18.54 -5.55 15.65
N TYR A 5 17.30 -5.23 15.29
CA TYR A 5 16.91 -5.01 13.90
C TYR A 5 17.52 -3.71 13.35
N PRO A 6 18.05 -3.70 12.12
CA PRO A 6 18.45 -2.46 11.46
C PRO A 6 17.27 -1.48 11.38
N LYS A 7 17.53 -0.17 11.56
CA LYS A 7 16.48 0.87 11.51
C LYS A 7 15.66 0.81 10.22
N THR A 8 16.28 0.44 9.10
CA THR A 8 15.64 0.25 7.80
C THR A 8 14.65 -0.92 7.78
N ILE A 9 14.95 -2.02 8.48
CA ILE A 9 14.06 -3.17 8.62
C ILE A 9 12.86 -2.80 9.50
N ILE A 10 13.08 -2.05 10.57
CA ILE A 10 12.00 -1.52 11.42
C ILE A 10 11.07 -0.63 10.60
N ALA A 11 11.63 0.29 9.80
CA ALA A 11 10.83 1.14 8.92
C ALA A 11 9.99 0.34 7.92
N LEU A 12 10.58 -0.67 7.27
CA LEU A 12 9.84 -1.58 6.38
C LEU A 12 8.73 -2.32 7.13
N LEU A 13 9.01 -2.82 8.34
CA LEU A 13 8.02 -3.51 9.16
C LEU A 13 6.83 -2.61 9.49
N VAL A 14 7.08 -1.37 9.92
CA VAL A 14 6.02 -0.38 10.17
C VAL A 14 5.19 -0.13 8.92
N VAL A 15 5.83 0.05 7.76
CA VAL A 15 5.13 0.31 6.49
C VAL A 15 4.26 -0.88 6.08
N PHE A 16 4.80 -2.11 6.08
CA PHE A 16 4.03 -3.28 5.69
C PHE A 16 2.91 -3.60 6.69
N THR A 17 3.14 -3.42 8.00
CA THR A 17 2.08 -3.55 9.01
C THR A 17 0.98 -2.52 8.82
N TRP A 18 1.33 -1.27 8.57
CA TRP A 18 0.35 -0.22 8.26
C TRP A 18 -0.45 -0.57 7.00
N SER A 19 0.22 -0.96 5.92
CA SER A 19 -0.41 -1.38 4.66
C SER A 19 -1.39 -2.54 4.88
N PHE A 20 -0.95 -3.59 5.58
CA PHE A 20 -1.78 -4.75 5.91
C PHE A 20 -3.06 -4.36 6.66
N LEU A 21 -2.93 -3.56 7.72
CA LEU A 21 -4.07 -3.11 8.52
C LEU A 21 -5.03 -2.24 7.72
N LYS A 22 -4.50 -1.33 6.88
CA LYS A 22 -5.32 -0.52 5.96
C LYS A 22 -6.05 -1.39 4.94
N ASN A 23 -5.40 -2.43 4.41
CA ASN A 23 -6.02 -3.35 3.47
C ASN A 23 -7.13 -4.19 4.12
N ILE A 24 -6.96 -4.63 5.37
CA ILE A 24 -8.03 -5.26 6.16
C ILE A 24 -9.21 -4.30 6.34
N GLU A 25 -8.95 -3.06 6.77
CA GLU A 25 -10.00 -2.05 6.96
C GLU A 25 -10.79 -1.84 5.66
N HIS A 26 -10.09 -1.72 4.53
CA HIS A 26 -10.69 -1.56 3.22
C HIS A 26 -11.51 -2.78 2.76
N LEU A 27 -11.07 -3.99 3.10
CA LEU A 27 -11.78 -5.22 2.80
C LEU A 27 -13.07 -5.36 3.60
N ILE A 28 -13.08 -4.92 4.87
CA ILE A 28 -14.25 -5.04 5.75
C ILE A 28 -15.28 -3.95 5.47
N ARG A 29 -14.84 -2.70 5.29
CA ARG A 29 -15.75 -1.55 5.32
C ARG A 29 -16.32 -1.15 3.96
N PHE A 30 -15.73 -1.59 2.85
CA PHE A 30 -16.14 -1.22 1.48
C PHE A 30 -16.44 0.28 1.28
N THR A 31 -15.85 1.17 2.08
CA THR A 31 -16.16 2.61 2.13
C THR A 31 -15.01 3.47 1.62
N ASN A 32 -14.01 2.83 1.04
CA ASN A 32 -12.92 3.55 0.39
C ASN A 32 -13.38 4.07 -0.98
N LEU A 33 -12.97 5.29 -1.27
CA LEU A 33 -13.13 5.98 -2.55
C LEU A 33 -12.63 5.14 -3.73
N ASP A 34 -11.52 4.40 -3.56
CA ASP A 34 -11.03 3.44 -4.58
C ASP A 34 -12.10 2.39 -4.90
N TYR A 35 -12.69 1.74 -3.90
CA TYR A 35 -13.71 0.72 -4.13
C TYR A 35 -14.94 1.30 -4.84
N SER A 36 -15.42 2.47 -4.40
CA SER A 36 -16.55 3.14 -5.04
C SER A 36 -16.28 3.50 -6.50
N LEU A 37 -15.05 3.93 -6.83
CA LEU A 37 -14.62 4.21 -8.19
C LEU A 37 -14.58 2.95 -9.06
N TYR A 38 -13.94 1.87 -8.59
CA TYR A 38 -13.90 0.61 -9.33
C TYR A 38 -15.30 0.02 -9.51
N ASN A 39 -16.16 0.09 -8.50
CA ASN A 39 -17.52 -0.43 -8.58
C ASN A 39 -18.41 0.37 -9.54
N HIS A 40 -18.25 1.70 -9.60
CA HIS A 40 -18.97 2.54 -10.56
C HIS A 40 -18.64 2.20 -12.01
N LEU A 41 -17.40 1.78 -12.27
CA LEU A 41 -16.94 1.36 -13.59
C LEU A 41 -17.18 -0.13 -13.87
N GLU A 42 -17.96 -0.81 -13.03
CA GLU A 42 -18.21 -2.27 -13.09
C GLU A 42 -16.94 -3.13 -12.97
N LEU A 43 -15.83 -2.54 -12.50
CA LEU A 43 -14.53 -3.18 -12.27
C LEU A 43 -14.33 -3.58 -10.80
N GLY A 44 -15.41 -3.72 -10.02
CA GLY A 44 -15.32 -4.06 -8.59
C GLY A 44 -14.54 -5.36 -8.32
N PHE A 45 -14.63 -6.35 -9.21
CA PHE A 45 -13.80 -7.56 -9.14
C PHE A 45 -12.30 -7.26 -9.19
N LEU A 46 -11.88 -6.33 -10.06
CA LEU A 46 -10.47 -5.98 -10.23
C LEU A 46 -9.89 -5.33 -8.97
N TYR A 47 -10.71 -4.57 -8.22
CA TYR A 47 -10.32 -4.03 -6.93
C TYR A 47 -9.92 -5.13 -5.94
N PHE A 48 -10.74 -6.18 -5.80
CA PHE A 48 -10.43 -7.31 -4.92
C PHE A 48 -9.29 -8.17 -5.45
N ALA A 49 -9.20 -8.34 -6.77
CA ALA A 49 -8.12 -9.07 -7.42
C ALA A 49 -6.74 -8.46 -7.15
N PHE A 50 -6.65 -7.15 -6.88
CA PHE A 50 -5.43 -6.53 -6.37
C PHE A 50 -5.36 -6.51 -4.85
N LEU A 51 -6.45 -6.12 -4.16
CA LEU A 51 -6.45 -5.92 -2.70
C LEU A 51 -6.07 -7.18 -1.93
N VAL A 52 -6.67 -8.33 -2.27
CA VAL A 52 -6.46 -9.58 -1.52
C VAL A 52 -5.03 -10.09 -1.69
N PRO A 53 -4.46 -10.21 -2.92
CA PRO A 53 -3.06 -10.59 -3.07
C PRO A 53 -2.08 -9.62 -2.41
N ILE A 54 -2.30 -8.30 -2.51
CA ILE A 54 -1.44 -7.32 -1.84
C ILE A 54 -1.47 -7.53 -0.33
N MET A 55 -2.65 -7.72 0.26
CA MET A 55 -2.81 -7.99 1.70
C MET A 55 -2.10 -9.27 2.13
N ILE A 56 -2.20 -10.35 1.35
CA ILE A 56 -1.49 -11.61 1.63
C ILE A 56 0.03 -11.40 1.54
N LEU A 57 0.49 -10.67 0.52
CA LEU A 57 1.91 -10.36 0.35
C LEU A 57 2.43 -9.45 1.47
N ASP A 58 1.64 -8.51 1.98
CA ASP A 58 1.99 -7.68 3.14
C ASP A 58 2.19 -8.56 4.38
N ALA A 59 1.26 -9.50 4.64
CA ALA A 59 1.36 -10.43 5.75
C ALA A 59 2.63 -11.29 5.67
N PHE A 60 2.94 -11.82 4.48
CA PHE A 60 4.17 -12.57 4.27
C PHE A 60 5.43 -11.67 4.38
N ALA A 61 5.40 -10.44 3.88
CA ALA A 61 6.51 -9.50 4.02
C ALA A 61 6.80 -9.22 5.50
N ILE A 62 5.78 -8.98 6.32
CA ILE A 62 5.92 -8.82 7.78
C ILE A 62 6.53 -10.08 8.40
N TRP A 63 6.00 -11.26 8.06
CA TRP A 63 6.51 -12.52 8.58
C TRP A 63 8.00 -12.72 8.25
N PHE A 64 8.41 -12.45 7.01
CA PHE A 64 9.80 -12.60 6.59
C PHE A 64 10.71 -11.45 7.03
N LEU A 65 10.18 -10.29 7.42
CA LEU A 65 10.95 -9.26 8.12
C LEU A 65 11.25 -9.66 9.57
N LEU A 66 10.38 -10.46 10.20
CA LEU A 66 10.61 -11.02 11.53
C LEU A 66 11.48 -12.28 11.50
N LYS A 67 11.30 -13.11 10.47
CA LYS A 67 12.02 -14.37 10.23
C LYS A 67 12.68 -14.34 8.84
N PRO A 68 13.88 -13.75 8.71
CA PRO A 68 14.53 -13.54 7.42
C PRO A 68 14.74 -14.85 6.67
N ARG A 69 14.28 -14.86 5.40
CA ARG A 69 14.56 -15.90 4.42
C ARG A 69 14.67 -15.28 3.03
N THR A 70 15.41 -15.91 2.13
CA THR A 70 15.63 -15.41 0.76
C THR A 70 14.33 -15.19 0.00
N ILE A 71 13.31 -16.02 0.25
CA ILE A 71 11.98 -15.86 -0.36
C ILE A 71 11.27 -14.58 0.11
N GLY A 72 11.55 -14.10 1.32
CA GLY A 72 11.01 -12.87 1.87
C GLY A 72 11.38 -11.63 1.08
N TYR A 73 12.62 -11.56 0.58
CA TYR A 73 13.04 -10.49 -0.31
C TYR A 73 12.21 -10.48 -1.61
N LYS A 74 12.01 -11.65 -2.24
CA LYS A 74 11.21 -11.77 -3.47
C LYS A 74 9.75 -11.35 -3.22
N ILE A 75 9.18 -11.75 -2.09
CA ILE A 75 7.82 -11.38 -1.68
C ILE A 75 7.69 -9.87 -1.47
N GLY A 76 8.65 -9.25 -0.76
CA GLY A 76 8.64 -7.80 -0.55
C GLY A 76 8.71 -7.03 -1.88
N ILE A 77 9.56 -7.47 -2.82
CA ILE A 77 9.66 -6.85 -4.15
C ILE A 77 8.36 -7.05 -4.94
N ALA A 78 7.81 -8.26 -4.97
CA ALA A 78 6.54 -8.54 -5.65
C ALA A 78 5.38 -7.71 -5.09
N ASN A 79 5.32 -7.54 -3.77
CA ASN A 79 4.35 -6.68 -3.11
C ASN A 79 4.47 -5.22 -3.60
N VAL A 80 5.68 -4.65 -3.57
CA VAL A 80 5.90 -3.26 -3.96
C VAL A 80 5.53 -3.03 -5.42
N ILE A 81 5.88 -3.97 -6.31
CA ILE A 81 5.51 -3.90 -7.73
C ILE A 81 3.99 -3.97 -7.91
N LEU A 82 3.33 -4.93 -7.27
CA LEU A 82 1.88 -5.12 -7.41
C LEU A 82 1.12 -3.91 -6.85
N SER A 83 1.55 -3.38 -5.70
CA SER A 83 1.00 -2.16 -5.10
C SER A 83 1.19 -0.95 -6.00
N PHE A 84 2.35 -0.82 -6.65
CA PHE A 84 2.59 0.24 -7.63
C PHE A 84 1.64 0.16 -8.81
N VAL A 85 1.48 -1.02 -9.42
CA VAL A 85 0.55 -1.24 -10.54
C VAL A 85 -0.88 -0.88 -10.14
N LYS A 86 -1.35 -1.36 -8.97
CA LYS A 86 -2.69 -1.02 -8.45
C LYS A 86 -2.86 0.48 -8.25
N ASN A 87 -1.85 1.16 -7.69
CA ASN A 87 -1.92 2.59 -7.45
C ASN A 87 -1.92 3.41 -8.74
N ILE A 88 -1.09 3.06 -9.74
CA ILE A 88 -1.08 3.72 -11.05
C ILE A 88 -2.43 3.53 -11.76
N LEU A 89 -3.01 2.33 -11.68
CA LEU A 89 -4.33 2.08 -12.21
C LEU A 89 -5.39 2.93 -11.50
N SER A 90 -5.38 2.97 -10.16
CA SER A 90 -6.32 3.77 -9.36
C SER A 90 -6.20 5.27 -9.68
N ILE A 91 -4.99 5.78 -9.85
CA ILE A 91 -4.74 7.18 -10.21
C ILE A 91 -5.18 7.47 -11.64
N SER A 92 -4.96 6.55 -12.59
CA SER A 92 -5.46 6.69 -13.96
C SER A 92 -6.98 6.75 -14.00
N LEU A 93 -7.65 5.88 -13.25
CA LEU A 93 -9.11 5.88 -13.12
C LEU A 93 -9.61 7.17 -12.44
N LEU A 94 -8.92 7.64 -11.41
CA LEU A 94 -9.20 8.91 -10.74
C LEU A 94 -9.09 10.09 -11.72
N PHE A 95 -8.03 10.13 -12.53
CA PHE A 95 -7.80 11.18 -13.50
C PHE A 95 -8.89 11.23 -14.58
N ALA A 96 -9.35 10.05 -15.03
CA ALA A 96 -10.42 9.93 -16.02
C ALA A 96 -11.81 10.27 -15.45
N ASN A 97 -12.04 10.07 -14.15
CA ASN A 97 -13.36 10.17 -13.50
C ASN A 97 -13.35 11.15 -12.31
N ALA A 98 -12.63 12.26 -12.44
CA ALA A 98 -12.41 13.20 -11.34
C ALA A 98 -13.72 13.73 -10.73
N ASP A 99 -14.72 14.03 -11.56
CA ASP A 99 -15.99 14.61 -11.07
C ASP A 99 -16.81 13.61 -10.25
N PHE A 100 -16.83 12.34 -10.65
CA PHE A 100 -17.44 11.26 -9.88
C PHE A 100 -16.76 11.10 -8.51
N VAL A 101 -15.43 11.14 -8.49
CA VAL A 101 -14.66 11.01 -7.25
C VAL A 101 -14.92 12.20 -6.32
N LYS A 102 -14.97 13.43 -6.83
CA LYS A 102 -15.35 14.61 -6.06
C LYS A 102 -16.73 14.45 -5.43
N ALA A 103 -17.70 13.94 -6.18
CA ALA A 103 -19.06 13.70 -5.68
C ALA A 103 -19.08 12.65 -4.56
N ILE A 104 -18.37 11.54 -4.70
CA ILE A 104 -18.26 10.54 -3.63
C ILE A 104 -17.58 11.14 -2.40
N TYR A 105 -16.48 11.88 -2.59
CA TYR A 105 -15.76 12.50 -1.49
C TYR A 105 -16.66 13.48 -0.73
N TYR A 106 -17.40 14.33 -1.46
CA TYR A 106 -18.41 15.24 -0.91
C TYR A 106 -19.43 14.48 -0.08
N VAL A 107 -20.10 13.47 -0.65
CA VAL A 107 -21.11 12.65 0.04
C VAL A 107 -20.52 11.97 1.27
N GLY A 108 -19.30 11.46 1.18
CA GLY A 108 -18.58 10.82 2.27
C GLY A 108 -18.27 11.77 3.43
N ARG A 109 -17.94 13.04 3.15
CA ARG A 109 -17.72 14.08 4.17
C ARG A 109 -19.02 14.51 4.83
N VAL A 110 -20.07 14.74 4.05
CA VAL A 110 -21.40 15.09 4.56
C VAL A 110 -21.93 14.00 5.49
N LYS A 111 -21.83 12.72 5.10
CA LYS A 111 -22.24 11.58 5.95
C LYS A 111 -21.49 11.50 7.27
N LYS A 112 -20.26 12.02 7.34
CA LYS A 112 -19.44 12.05 8.56
C LYS A 112 -19.68 13.32 9.40
N GLY A 113 -20.60 14.20 8.99
CA GLY A 113 -20.84 15.48 9.66
C GLY A 113 -19.64 16.44 9.57
N LEU A 114 -18.76 16.26 8.59
CA LEU A 114 -17.55 17.07 8.45
C LEU A 114 -17.81 18.27 7.53
N PRO A 115 -17.19 19.44 7.79
CA PRO A 115 -17.35 20.60 6.94
C PRO A 115 -16.84 20.27 5.52
N VAL A 116 -17.55 20.82 4.53
CA VAL A 116 -17.26 20.61 3.13
C VAL A 116 -17.04 21.94 2.45
N ASP A 117 -15.82 22.12 1.94
CA ASP A 117 -15.43 23.23 1.09
C ASP A 117 -15.30 22.71 -0.34
N THR A 118 -16.21 23.16 -1.22
CA THR A 118 -16.26 22.73 -2.61
C THR A 118 -15.07 23.22 -3.42
N ASP A 119 -14.50 24.38 -3.07
CA ASP A 119 -13.34 24.94 -3.74
C ASP A 119 -12.09 24.15 -3.38
N MET A 120 -11.96 23.77 -2.10
CA MET A 120 -10.92 22.84 -1.66
C MET A 120 -11.02 21.48 -2.37
N ILE A 121 -12.22 20.91 -2.50
CA ILE A 121 -12.44 19.64 -3.22
C ILE A 121 -11.98 19.78 -4.68
N ASN A 122 -12.37 20.86 -5.35
CA ASN A 122 -11.96 21.12 -6.73
C ASN A 122 -10.45 21.26 -6.87
N MET A 123 -9.79 21.90 -5.91
CA MET A 123 -8.33 22.03 -5.88
C MET A 123 -7.64 20.66 -5.68
N VAL A 124 -8.08 19.86 -4.72
CA VAL A 124 -7.47 18.56 -4.37
C VAL A 124 -7.63 17.52 -5.48
N PHE A 125 -8.74 17.56 -6.20
CA PHE A 125 -9.00 16.67 -7.34
C PHE A 125 -8.73 17.33 -8.70
N SER A 126 -7.98 18.44 -8.71
CA SER A 126 -7.53 19.07 -9.96
C SER A 126 -6.50 18.20 -10.67
N LYS A 127 -6.39 18.34 -12.01
CA LYS A 127 -5.38 17.60 -12.79
C LYS A 127 -3.95 17.78 -12.26
N PRO A 128 -3.48 19.00 -11.90
CA PRO A 128 -2.17 19.17 -11.30
C PRO A 128 -2.02 18.42 -9.97
N ALA A 129 -3.04 18.43 -9.11
CA ALA A 129 -3.00 17.72 -7.83
C ALA A 129 -2.91 16.19 -8.02
N VAL A 130 -3.65 15.64 -8.98
CA VAL A 130 -3.58 14.20 -9.32
C VAL A 130 -2.21 13.82 -9.89
N ILE A 131 -1.58 14.69 -10.69
CA ILE A 131 -0.19 14.48 -11.16
C ILE A 131 0.79 14.49 -9.99
N VAL A 132 0.67 15.45 -9.07
CA VAL A 132 1.49 15.50 -7.85
C VAL A 132 1.30 14.22 -7.03
N LEU A 133 0.07 13.73 -6.88
CA LEU A 133 -0.22 12.47 -6.21
C LEU A 133 0.51 11.29 -6.88
N ALA A 134 0.49 11.20 -8.21
CA ALA A 134 1.23 10.18 -8.96
C ALA A 134 2.74 10.23 -8.70
N LEU A 135 3.32 11.43 -8.69
CA LEU A 135 4.75 11.63 -8.42
C LEU A 135 5.12 11.22 -6.99
N VAL A 136 4.32 11.63 -6.01
CA VAL A 136 4.52 11.27 -4.59
C VAL A 136 4.41 9.76 -4.41
N THR A 137 3.37 9.12 -4.96
CA THR A 137 3.21 7.67 -4.91
C THR A 137 4.40 6.95 -5.53
N THR A 138 4.87 7.41 -6.70
CA THR A 138 6.04 6.83 -7.37
C THR A 138 7.31 6.97 -6.53
N ALA A 139 7.54 8.14 -5.93
CA ALA A 139 8.69 8.38 -5.06
C ALA A 139 8.67 7.50 -3.81
N ILE A 140 7.51 7.31 -3.18
CA ILE A 140 7.34 6.41 -2.03
C ILE A 140 7.64 4.96 -2.44
N THR A 141 7.05 4.48 -3.54
CA THR A 141 7.30 3.12 -4.05
C THR A 141 8.78 2.91 -4.36
N ALA A 142 9.43 3.86 -5.05
CA ALA A 142 10.86 3.80 -5.35
C ALA A 142 11.70 3.73 -4.07
N THR A 143 11.34 4.51 -3.04
CA THR A 143 12.00 4.48 -1.74
C THR A 143 11.87 3.10 -1.09
N LEU A 144 10.68 2.49 -1.08
CA LEU A 144 10.47 1.14 -0.53
C LEU A 144 11.27 0.09 -1.29
N PHE A 145 11.32 0.20 -2.62
CA PHE A 145 12.12 -0.68 -3.46
C PHE A 145 13.61 -0.56 -3.13
N ILE A 146 14.13 0.66 -3.02
CA ILE A 146 15.52 0.93 -2.64
C ILE A 146 15.82 0.37 -1.25
N LEU A 147 14.91 0.55 -0.27
CA LEU A 147 15.08 0.00 1.07
C LEU A 147 15.15 -1.52 1.06
N LEU A 148 14.26 -2.20 0.35
CA LEU A 148 14.31 -3.66 0.19
C LEU A 148 15.61 -4.10 -0.49
N TYR A 149 16.00 -3.44 -1.58
CA TYR A 149 17.21 -3.74 -2.33
C TYR A 149 18.47 -3.61 -1.46
N ARG A 150 18.60 -2.49 -0.74
CA ARG A 150 19.73 -2.25 0.19
C ARG A 150 19.78 -3.28 1.32
N ASN A 151 18.63 -3.79 1.75
CA ASN A 151 18.53 -4.81 2.79
C ASN A 151 18.48 -6.23 2.24
N LYS A 152 18.79 -6.49 0.96
CA LYS A 152 18.82 -7.85 0.38
C LYS A 152 19.63 -8.83 1.24
N LYS A 153 20.78 -8.39 1.75
CA LYS A 153 21.66 -9.20 2.61
C LYS A 153 20.99 -9.67 3.91
N TYR A 154 20.06 -8.88 4.46
CA TYR A 154 19.31 -9.23 5.67
C TYR A 154 18.49 -10.51 5.45
N PHE A 155 17.89 -10.66 4.26
CA PHE A 155 17.06 -11.82 3.92
C PHE A 155 17.87 -13.06 3.52
N THR A 156 19.15 -12.91 3.19
CA THR A 156 20.03 -14.03 2.78
C THR A 156 20.91 -14.55 3.91
N GLN A 157 20.84 -13.97 5.11
CA GLN A 157 21.49 -14.54 6.28
C GLN A 157 20.76 -15.84 6.62
N GLU A 158 21.37 -16.98 6.27
CA GLU A 158 20.97 -18.25 6.86
C GLU A 158 21.02 -18.06 8.38
N VAL A 159 19.91 -18.34 9.05
CA VAL A 159 19.91 -18.43 10.50
C VAL A 159 20.83 -19.61 10.81
N THR A 160 22.12 -19.34 11.05
CA THR A 160 23.03 -20.28 11.70
C THR A 160 22.45 -20.48 13.09
N VAL A 161 21.54 -21.44 13.21
CA VAL A 161 21.17 -22.05 14.47
C VAL A 161 22.47 -22.67 14.93
N LYS A 162 23.20 -21.98 15.80
CA LYS A 162 24.21 -22.66 16.63
C LYS A 162 23.42 -23.69 17.42
N SER A 163 23.43 -24.93 16.92
CA SER A 163 23.04 -26.10 17.68
C SER A 163 23.99 -26.16 18.87
N THR A 164 23.58 -25.58 19.99
CA THR A 164 24.13 -25.95 21.28
C THR A 164 23.58 -27.34 21.58
N ALA A 165 24.24 -28.34 21.01
CA ALA A 165 24.21 -29.69 21.53
C ALA A 165 24.88 -29.63 22.91
N ASN A 166 24.08 -29.77 23.95
CA ASN A 166 24.50 -30.27 25.25
C ASN A 166 23.72 -31.56 25.49
#